data_AF-A0A7V8ZLR2-F1
#
_entry.id   AF-A0A7V8ZLR2-F1
#
_cell.length_a   1.000
_cell.length_b   1.000
_cell.length_c   1.000
_cell.angle_alpha   90.00
_cell.angle_beta   90.00
_cell.angle_gamma   90.00
#
_symmetry.space_group_name_H-M   'P 1'
#
loop_
_entity.id
_entity.type
_entity.pdbx_description
1 polymer ?
#
loop_
_entity_poly.entity_id
_entity_poly.type
_entity_poly.pdbx_seq_one_letter_code
_entity_poly.pdbx_strand_id
1 'polypeptide(L)'
;AVTRVLASVSEQRAAQQLGGRLFLLHAAGDETVPVEVSRKLHALAPDARYVEVPGGHHRSVQHDGELQAYALRWIDKILAG
;
A
#
# COMPACT_ATOMS: atom_id res chain seq x y z
N ALA A 1 17.63 18.95 8.81
CA ALA A 1 17.93 17.50 8.89
C ALA A 1 16.83 16.65 8.24
N VAL A 2 15.55 16.82 8.62
CA VAL A 2 14.41 16.03 8.11
C VAL A 2 14.27 16.03 6.58
N THR A 3 14.34 17.20 5.92
CA THR A 3 14.25 17.30 4.45
C THR A 3 15.29 16.46 3.72
N ARG A 4 16.50 16.35 4.26
CA ARG A 4 17.58 15.55 3.66
C ARG A 4 17.28 14.05 3.76
N VAL A 5 16.70 13.61 4.88
CA VAL A 5 16.28 12.22 5.07
C VAL A 5 15.14 11.88 4.12
N LEU A 6 14.11 12.74 4.04
CA LEU A 6 13.00 12.55 3.09
C LEU A 6 13.48 12.50 1.64
N ALA A 7 14.45 13.34 1.26
CA ALA A 7 15.03 13.31 -0.09
C ALA A 7 15.88 12.05 -0.37
N SER A 8 16.32 11.33 0.66
CA SER A 8 17.12 10.10 0.52
C SER A 8 16.27 8.84 0.34
N VAL A 9 14.95 8.92 0.55
CA VAL A 9 14.02 7.78 0.41
C VAL A 9 13.15 7.95 -0.82
N SER A 10 12.77 6.83 -1.44
CA SER A 10 11.85 6.81 -2.59
C SER A 10 10.93 5.62 -2.47
N GLU A 11 9.64 5.90 -2.35
CA GLU A 11 8.57 4.90 -2.32
C GLU A 11 8.52 4.11 -3.63
N GLN A 12 8.82 4.76 -4.76
CA GLN A 12 8.90 4.13 -6.07
C GLN A 12 9.99 3.06 -6.12
N ARG A 13 11.19 3.38 -5.63
CA ARG A 13 12.29 2.39 -5.53
C ARG A 13 11.94 1.26 -4.58
N ALA A 14 11.33 1.58 -3.43
CA ALA A 14 10.89 0.57 -2.48
C ALA A 14 9.85 -0.39 -3.09
N ALA A 15 8.87 0.15 -3.83
CA ALA A 15 7.86 -0.66 -4.50
C ALA A 15 8.49 -1.63 -5.51
N GLN A 16 9.40 -1.16 -6.35
CA GLN A 16 10.13 -1.99 -7.31
C GLN A 16 10.93 -3.11 -6.62
N GLN A 17 11.59 -2.81 -5.50
CA GLN A 17 12.39 -3.79 -4.76
C GLN A 17 11.54 -4.84 -4.01
N LEU A 18 10.37 -4.44 -3.51
CA LEU A 18 9.45 -5.34 -2.82
C LEU A 18 8.74 -6.26 -3.81
N GLY A 19 8.30 -5.72 -4.96
CA GLY A 19 7.60 -6.49 -6.00
C GLY A 19 6.39 -7.22 -5.44
N GLY A 20 6.28 -8.53 -5.67
CA GLY A 20 5.20 -9.37 -5.14
C GLY A 20 5.11 -9.47 -3.61
N ARG A 21 6.11 -8.93 -2.88
CA ARG A 21 6.09 -8.79 -1.41
C ARG A 21 5.54 -7.45 -0.95
N LEU A 22 5.00 -6.63 -1.85
CA LEU A 22 4.29 -5.41 -1.51
C LEU A 22 2.78 -5.71 -1.43
N PHE A 23 2.14 -5.19 -0.38
CA PHE A 23 0.70 -5.16 -0.25
C PHE A 23 0.21 -3.73 -0.02
N LEU A 24 -0.70 -3.27 -0.88
CA LEU A 24 -1.30 -1.94 -0.85
C LEU A 24 -2.81 -2.06 -0.57
N LEU A 25 -3.28 -1.33 0.44
CA LEU A 25 -4.70 -1.14 0.75
C LEU A 25 -4.99 0.36 0.72
N HIS A 26 -5.98 0.82 -0.06
CA HIS A 26 -6.28 2.25 -0.19
C HIS A 26 -7.78 2.49 -0.40
N ALA A 27 -8.36 3.46 0.33
CA ALA A 27 -9.70 3.97 0.05
C ALA A 27 -9.70 4.88 -1.19
N ALA A 28 -10.56 4.63 -2.18
CA ALA A 28 -10.67 5.49 -3.37
C ALA A 28 -11.11 6.93 -3.02
N GLY A 29 -11.81 7.10 -1.89
CA GLY A 29 -12.26 8.39 -1.36
C GLY A 29 -11.26 9.08 -0.42
N ASP A 30 -10.01 8.60 -0.30
CA ASP A 30 -9.00 9.24 0.53
C ASP A 30 -8.69 10.67 0.05
N GLU A 31 -9.08 11.63 0.89
CA GLU A 31 -8.94 13.07 0.69
C GLU A 31 -7.59 13.62 1.16
N THR A 32 -6.80 12.83 1.89
CA THR A 32 -5.49 13.22 2.43
C THR A 32 -4.36 12.76 1.52
N VAL A 33 -4.44 11.51 1.05
CA VAL A 33 -3.49 10.93 0.10
C VAL A 33 -4.27 10.46 -1.12
N PRO A 34 -4.07 11.05 -2.32
CA PRO A 34 -4.79 10.61 -3.51
C PRO A 34 -4.51 9.14 -3.85
N VAL A 35 -5.56 8.39 -4.17
CA VAL A 35 -5.48 6.96 -4.55
C VAL A 35 -4.54 6.70 -5.73
N GLU A 36 -4.33 7.70 -6.60
CA GLU A 36 -3.36 7.68 -7.69
C GLU A 36 -1.94 7.37 -7.24
N VAL A 37 -1.57 7.69 -5.99
CA VAL A 37 -0.26 7.32 -5.43
C VAL A 37 -0.11 5.80 -5.40
N SER A 38 -1.09 5.07 -4.85
CA SER A 38 -1.05 3.61 -4.82
C SER A 38 -1.17 2.98 -6.21
N ARG A 39 -1.98 3.57 -7.10
CA ARG A 39 -2.06 3.11 -8.51
C ARG A 39 -0.70 3.22 -9.21
N LYS A 40 0.02 4.32 -9.01
CA LYS A 40 1.38 4.52 -9.57
C LYS A 40 2.40 3.54 -8.97
N LEU A 41 2.36 3.30 -7.66
CA LEU A 41 3.24 2.31 -7.02
C LEU A 41 2.95 0.90 -7.53
N HIS A 42 1.69 0.52 -7.70
CA HIS A 42 1.32 -0.78 -8.26
C HIS A 42 1.74 -0.91 -9.72
N ALA A 43 1.66 0.15 -10.53
CA ALA A 43 2.19 0.12 -11.90
C ALA A 43 3.71 -0.16 -11.96
N LEU A 44 4.47 0.23 -10.94
CA LEU A 44 5.90 -0.05 -10.82
C LEU A 44 6.21 -1.44 -10.21
N ALA A 45 5.21 -2.06 -9.58
CA ALA A 45 5.28 -3.37 -8.95
C ALA A 45 4.00 -4.16 -9.29
N PRO A 46 3.85 -4.62 -10.54
CA PRO A 46 2.60 -5.24 -11.02
C PRO A 46 2.26 -6.54 -10.29
N ASP A 47 3.24 -7.22 -9.70
CA ASP A 47 3.02 -8.43 -8.89
C ASP A 47 2.59 -8.12 -7.45
N ALA A 48 2.67 -6.84 -7.03
CA ALA A 48 2.20 -6.42 -5.71
C ALA A 48 0.71 -6.72 -5.57
N ARG A 49 0.28 -7.08 -4.37
CA ARG A 49 -1.15 -7.14 -4.09
C ARG A 49 -1.67 -5.72 -3.92
N TYR A 50 -2.74 -5.36 -4.62
CA TYR A 50 -3.42 -4.08 -4.47
C TYR A 50 -4.92 -4.29 -4.23
N VAL A 51 -5.47 -3.63 -3.21
CA VAL A 51 -6.92 -3.52 -2.99
C VAL A 51 -7.27 -2.05 -2.88
N GLU A 52 -8.10 -1.62 -3.82
CA GLU A 52 -8.76 -0.32 -3.78
C GLU A 52 -10.18 -0.51 -3.23
N VAL A 53 -10.51 0.17 -2.14
CA VAL A 53 -11.82 0.11 -1.50
C VAL A 53 -12.68 1.23 -2.05
N PRO A 54 -13.86 0.94 -2.65
CA PRO A 54 -14.74 2.00 -3.15
C PRO A 54 -15.18 2.96 -2.04
N GLY A 55 -15.08 4.27 -2.28
CA GLY A 55 -15.41 5.30 -1.29
C GLY A 55 -14.43 5.31 -0.10
N GLY A 56 -14.95 5.49 1.12
CA GLY A 56 -14.15 5.59 2.34
C GLY A 56 -13.50 6.97 2.52
N HIS A 57 -12.54 7.03 3.44
CA HIS A 57 -11.71 8.22 3.74
C HIS A 57 -10.34 7.73 4.25
N HIS A 58 -9.39 8.64 4.50
CA HIS A 58 -8.00 8.30 4.86
C HIS A 58 -7.83 7.25 5.99
N ARG A 59 -8.83 7.12 6.86
CA ARG A 59 -8.78 6.24 8.05
C ARG A 59 -9.71 5.04 7.99
N SER A 60 -10.52 4.88 6.94
CA SER A 60 -11.51 3.81 6.90
C SER A 60 -10.84 2.43 6.78
N VAL A 61 -9.86 2.28 5.89
CA VAL A 61 -9.13 1.02 5.64
C VAL A 61 -8.40 0.49 6.88
N GLN A 62 -7.70 1.36 7.61
CA GLN A 62 -6.92 0.98 8.79
C GLN A 62 -7.80 0.55 9.99
N HIS A 63 -9.10 0.85 9.96
CA HIS A 63 -10.04 0.52 11.03
C HIS A 63 -11.07 -0.55 10.62
N ASP A 64 -10.97 -1.07 9.40
CA ASP A 64 -11.81 -2.16 8.92
C ASP A 64 -11.22 -3.53 9.32
N GLY A 65 -11.93 -4.25 10.20
CA GLY A 65 -11.46 -5.54 10.72
C GLY A 65 -11.32 -6.63 9.65
N GLU A 66 -12.12 -6.60 8.59
CA GLU A 66 -12.03 -7.60 7.51
C GLU A 66 -10.80 -7.36 6.65
N LEU A 67 -10.48 -6.10 6.35
CA LEU A 67 -9.28 -5.71 5.61
C LEU A 67 -8.01 -6.00 6.42
N GLN A 68 -8.03 -5.77 7.73
CA GLN A 68 -6.92 -6.18 8.61
C GLN A 68 -6.73 -7.70 8.64
N ALA A 69 -7.83 -8.46 8.77
CA ALA A 69 -7.76 -9.92 8.72
C ALA A 69 -7.25 -10.42 7.35
N TYR A 70 -7.60 -9.74 6.26
CA TYR A 70 -7.08 -10.04 4.93
C TYR A 70 -5.57 -9.78 4.83
N ALA A 71 -5.08 -8.68 5.40
CA ALA A 71 -3.65 -8.40 5.48
C ALA A 71 -2.88 -9.46 6.24
N LEU A 72 -3.37 -9.90 7.40
CA LEU A 72 -2.74 -10.96 8.18
C LEU A 72 -2.63 -12.26 7.39
N ARG A 73 -3.71 -12.70 6.73
CA ARG A 73 -3.69 -13.92 5.88
C ARG A 73 -2.70 -13.80 4.72
N TRP A 74 -2.57 -12.61 4.14
CA TRP A 74 -1.61 -12.37 3.07
C TRP A 74 -0.16 -12.41 3.59
N ILE A 75 0.11 -11.84 4.77
CA ILE A 75 1.43 -11.91 5.43
C ILE A 75 1.79 -13.36 5.72
N ASP A 76 0.87 -14.12 6.33
CA ASP A 76 1.09 -15.55 6.63
C ASP A 76 1.47 -16.33 5.37
N LYS A 77 0.79 -16.06 4.24
CA LYS A 77 1.09 -16.70 2.96
C LYS A 77 2.49 -16.35 2.44
N ILE A 78 2.92 -15.09 2.57
CA ILE A 78 4.23 -14.64 2.10
C ILE A 78 5.36 -15.18 3.01
N LEU A 79 5.11 -15.32 4.31
CA LEU A 79 6.10 -15.84 5.27
C LEU A 79 6.20 -17.37 5.30
N ALA A 80 5.16 -18.08 4.86
CA ALA A 80 5.16 -19.54 4.79
C ALA A 80 5.90 -20.10 3.55
N GLY A 81 6.36 -19.23 2.64
CA GLY A 81 7.24 -19.58 1.52
C GLY A 81 8.71 -19.42 1.87
#